data_AF-A0A5C7LEN1-F1
#
_entry.id   AF-A0A5C7LEN1-F1
#
_cell.length_a   1.000
_cell.length_b   1.000
_cell.length_c   1.000
_cell.angle_alpha   90.00
_cell.angle_beta   90.00
_cell.angle_gamma   90.00
#
_symmetry.space_group_name_H-M   'P 1'
#
loop_
_entity.id
_entity.type
_entity.pdbx_description
1 polymer ?
#
loop_
_entity_poly.entity_id
_entity_poly.type
_entity_poly.pdbx_seq_one_letter_code
_entity_poly.pdbx_strand_id
1 'polypeptide(L)'
;MEIQISLKELDTVVKQAGKLVATPEAENAILTLLEMREQIDLALEHVKHKIAEDGLKLDPTFKSIQGDKIKAGYRVYGSKYGIDKKYIDELPEDLYKTSVKYTVDSKAVDEWLKSHKSLPLGITMTPRAKQISIRVIGEATSDED
;
A
#
# COMPACT_ATOMS: atom_id res chain seq x y z
N MET A 1 -17.40 -1.88 -19.89
CA MET A 1 -17.15 -0.48 -19.52
C MET A 1 -15.83 -0.11 -20.15
N GLU A 2 -15.83 0.75 -21.16
CA GLU A 2 -14.59 1.21 -21.81
C GLU A 2 -14.03 2.38 -21.01
N ILE A 3 -12.86 2.19 -20.41
CA ILE A 3 -12.13 3.25 -19.73
C ILE A 3 -11.23 3.89 -20.80
N GLN A 4 -11.66 5.02 -21.37
CA GLN A 4 -10.84 5.80 -22.31
C GLN A 4 -10.07 6.87 -21.53
N ILE A 5 -8.81 6.60 -21.20
CA ILE A 5 -7.90 7.61 -20.64
C ILE A 5 -7.11 8.23 -21.80
N SER A 6 -7.38 9.49 -22.12
CA SER A 6 -6.63 10.22 -23.14
C SER A 6 -5.28 10.68 -22.58
N LEU A 7 -4.18 10.23 -23.19
CA LEU A 7 -2.82 10.59 -22.76
C LEU A 7 -2.55 12.11 -22.81
N LYS A 8 -3.27 12.85 -23.66
CA LYS A 8 -3.17 14.32 -23.77
C LYS A 8 -3.87 15.03 -22.60
N GLU A 9 -4.97 14.47 -22.12
CA GLU A 9 -5.71 15.00 -20.97
C GLU A 9 -4.89 14.78 -19.69
N LEU A 10 -4.26 13.61 -19.55
CA LEU A 10 -3.38 13.31 -18.42
C LEU A 10 -2.23 14.32 -18.27
N ASP A 11 -1.54 14.68 -19.35
CA ASP A 11 -0.44 15.67 -19.31
C ASP A 11 -0.93 17.07 -18.88
N THR A 12 -2.13 17.44 -19.29
CA THR A 12 -2.75 18.72 -18.91
C THR A 12 -3.10 18.74 -17.42
N VAL A 13 -3.71 17.65 -16.93
CA VAL A 13 -4.09 17.48 -15.52
C VAL A 13 -2.84 17.47 -14.62
N VAL A 14 -1.77 16.79 -15.03
CA VAL A 14 -0.48 16.78 -14.30
C VAL A 14 0.13 18.18 -14.20
N LYS A 15 0.12 18.96 -15.30
CA LYS A 15 0.62 20.34 -15.31
C LYS A 15 -0.19 21.26 -14.40
N GLN A 16 -1.51 21.06 -14.33
CA GLN A 16 -2.39 21.83 -13.45
C GLN A 16 -2.21 21.46 -11.98
N ALA A 17 -2.06 20.16 -11.67
CA ALA A 17 -1.79 19.64 -10.32
C ALA A 17 -0.43 20.10 -9.76
N GLY A 18 0.55 20.37 -10.63
CA GLY A 18 1.87 20.88 -10.23
C GLY A 18 1.91 22.34 -9.76
N LYS A 19 0.78 23.07 -9.78
CA LYS A 19 0.71 24.44 -9.28
C LYS A 19 0.78 24.44 -7.74
N LEU A 20 1.77 25.15 -7.18
CA LEU A 20 2.05 25.28 -5.73
C LEU A 20 0.91 25.90 -4.90
N VAL A 21 -0.05 26.57 -5.54
CA VAL A 21 -1.19 27.20 -4.90
C VAL A 21 -2.40 26.30 -5.14
N ALA A 22 -3.11 25.93 -4.07
CA ALA A 22 -4.37 25.19 -4.12
C ALA A 22 -5.45 26.06 -4.78
N THR A 23 -5.36 26.22 -6.10
CA THR A 23 -6.46 26.74 -6.90
C THR A 23 -7.51 25.64 -7.02
N PRO A 24 -8.81 25.99 -7.11
CA PRO A 24 -9.85 24.99 -7.35
C PRO A 24 -9.56 24.12 -8.59
N GLU A 25 -8.90 24.69 -9.60
CA GLU A 25 -8.43 23.94 -10.78
C GLU A 25 -7.37 22.88 -10.46
N ALA A 26 -6.37 23.23 -9.63
CA ALA A 26 -5.31 22.31 -9.23
C ALA A 26 -5.85 21.21 -8.30
N GLU A 27 -6.76 21.56 -7.40
CA GLU A 27 -7.44 20.61 -6.52
C GLU A 27 -8.30 19.62 -7.31
N ASN A 28 -9.15 20.11 -8.22
CA ASN A 28 -9.94 19.26 -9.10
C ASN A 28 -9.05 18.37 -9.97
N ALA A 29 -7.93 18.89 -10.50
CA ALA A 29 -6.98 18.09 -11.25
C ALA A 29 -6.38 16.95 -10.42
N ILE A 30 -6.03 17.20 -9.16
CA ILE A 30 -5.53 16.17 -8.23
C ILE A 30 -6.63 15.13 -7.95
N LEU A 31 -7.87 15.58 -7.68
CA LEU A 31 -9.00 14.67 -7.46
C LEU A 31 -9.24 13.77 -8.67
N THR A 32 -9.23 14.32 -9.88
CA THR A 32 -9.35 13.52 -11.11
C THR A 32 -8.24 12.48 -11.25
N LEU A 33 -6.98 12.81 -10.89
CA LEU A 33 -5.88 11.83 -10.91
C LEU A 33 -6.09 10.71 -9.90
N LEU A 34 -6.64 11.02 -8.72
CA LEU A 34 -6.95 10.02 -7.69
C LEU A 34 -8.09 9.10 -8.15
N GLU A 35 -9.16 9.65 -8.70
CA GLU A 35 -10.27 8.86 -9.26
C GLU A 35 -9.81 7.97 -10.43
N MET A 36 -8.98 8.50 -11.34
CA MET A 36 -8.41 7.71 -12.44
C MET A 36 -7.57 6.54 -11.91
N ARG A 37 -6.78 6.77 -10.86
CA ARG A 37 -6.00 5.72 -10.21
C ARG A 37 -6.91 4.63 -9.65
N GLU A 38 -7.96 4.99 -8.92
CA GLU A 38 -8.92 4.03 -8.37
C GLU A 38 -9.61 3.21 -9.49
N GLN A 39 -10.02 3.86 -10.57
CA GLN A 39 -10.63 3.18 -11.72
C GLN A 39 -9.66 2.20 -12.38
N ILE A 40 -8.38 2.56 -12.51
CA ILE A 40 -7.34 1.66 -13.03
C ILE A 40 -7.14 0.48 -12.07
N ASP A 41 -7.04 0.73 -10.77
CA ASP A 41 -6.84 -0.31 -9.76
C ASP A 41 -8.01 -1.30 -9.75
N LEU A 42 -9.26 -0.80 -9.79
CA LEU A 42 -10.46 -1.63 -9.94
C LEU A 42 -10.45 -2.44 -11.24
N ALA A 43 -10.13 -1.80 -12.38
CA ALA A 43 -10.05 -2.49 -13.65
C ALA A 43 -8.98 -3.60 -13.65
N LEU A 44 -7.83 -3.36 -13.01
CA LEU A 44 -6.78 -4.36 -12.83
C LEU A 44 -7.27 -5.52 -11.96
N GLU A 45 -7.99 -5.26 -10.86
CA GLU A 45 -8.60 -6.33 -10.05
C GLU A 45 -9.60 -7.16 -10.85
N HIS A 46 -10.49 -6.53 -11.64
CA HIS A 46 -11.41 -7.23 -12.53
C HIS A 46 -10.67 -8.13 -13.54
N VAL A 47 -9.58 -7.64 -14.13
CA VAL A 47 -8.74 -8.42 -15.05
C VAL A 47 -8.09 -9.59 -14.33
N LYS A 48 -7.55 -9.40 -13.12
CA LYS A 48 -6.96 -10.48 -12.30
C LYS A 48 -7.98 -11.58 -12.01
N HIS A 49 -9.18 -11.20 -11.57
CA HIS A 49 -10.26 -12.14 -11.28
C HIS A 49 -10.65 -12.95 -12.52
N LYS A 50 -10.84 -12.27 -13.66
CA LYS A 50 -11.20 -12.94 -14.91
C LYS A 50 -10.11 -13.90 -15.41
N ILE A 51 -8.83 -13.50 -15.32
CA ILE A 51 -7.70 -14.38 -15.67
C ILE A 51 -7.69 -15.62 -14.76
N ALA A 52 -7.95 -15.46 -13.46
CA ALA A 52 -8.02 -16.59 -12.53
C ALA A 52 -9.18 -17.53 -12.86
N GLU A 53 -10.38 -17.00 -13.10
CA GLU A 53 -11.56 -17.80 -13.48
C GLU A 53 -11.33 -18.57 -14.78
N ASP A 54 -10.84 -17.89 -15.82
CA ASP A 54 -10.61 -18.52 -17.12
C ASP A 54 -9.44 -19.53 -17.07
N GLY A 55 -8.41 -19.25 -16.27
CA GLY A 55 -7.32 -20.18 -15.98
C GLY A 55 -7.81 -21.46 -15.30
N LEU A 56 -8.65 -21.33 -14.26
CA LEU A 56 -9.22 -22.47 -13.53
C LEU A 56 -10.22 -23.29 -14.36
N LYS A 57 -10.96 -22.66 -15.28
CA LYS A 57 -11.84 -23.36 -16.24
C LYS A 57 -11.04 -24.23 -17.22
N LEU A 58 -9.86 -23.77 -17.64
CA LEU A 58 -8.99 -24.50 -18.56
C LEU A 58 -8.20 -25.61 -17.84
N ASP A 59 -7.66 -25.30 -16.66
CA ASP A 59 -6.89 -26.23 -15.84
C ASP A 59 -7.16 -25.98 -14.35
N PRO A 60 -7.78 -26.93 -13.63
CA PRO A 60 -7.99 -26.82 -12.18
C PRO A 60 -6.70 -26.65 -11.36
N THR A 61 -5.55 -26.99 -11.93
CA THR A 61 -4.22 -26.83 -11.32
C THR A 61 -3.48 -25.57 -11.77
N PHE A 62 -4.18 -24.62 -12.40
CA PHE A 62 -3.63 -23.35 -12.89
C PHE A 62 -2.82 -22.61 -11.81
N LYS A 63 -1.55 -22.29 -12.15
CA LYS A 63 -0.62 -21.57 -11.25
C LYS A 63 -0.20 -20.22 -11.77
N SER A 64 -0.10 -20.05 -13.09
CA SER A 64 0.35 -18.79 -13.69
C SER A 64 0.15 -18.76 -15.19
N ILE A 65 0.04 -17.56 -15.73
CA ILE A 65 0.17 -17.25 -17.15
C ILE A 65 1.41 -16.36 -17.37
N GLN A 66 2.13 -16.62 -18.45
CA GLN A 66 3.31 -15.84 -18.86
C GLN A 66 3.22 -15.53 -20.35
N GLY A 67 3.36 -14.25 -20.68
CA GLY A 67 3.57 -13.77 -22.04
C GLY A 67 4.89 -13.01 -22.15
N ASP A 68 5.12 -12.39 -23.30
CA ASP A 68 6.41 -11.73 -23.60
C ASP A 68 6.71 -10.55 -22.68
N LYS A 69 5.68 -9.85 -22.20
CA LYS A 69 5.80 -8.62 -21.41
C LYS A 69 5.24 -8.73 -19.98
N ILE A 70 4.45 -9.76 -19.70
CA ILE A 70 3.72 -9.89 -18.42
C ILE A 70 3.75 -11.32 -17.90
N LYS A 71 3.81 -11.46 -16.57
CA LYS A 71 3.61 -12.72 -15.86
C LYS A 71 2.61 -12.51 -14.74
N ALA A 72 1.52 -13.27 -14.75
CA ALA A 72 0.51 -13.26 -13.70
C ALA A 72 0.52 -14.62 -12.99
N GLY A 73 0.85 -14.60 -11.70
CA GLY A 73 0.84 -15.79 -10.85
C GLY A 73 -0.45 -15.87 -10.04
N TYR A 74 -1.10 -17.02 -10.06
CA TYR A 74 -2.22 -17.36 -9.20
C TYR A 74 -1.68 -18.13 -7.98
N ARG A 75 -1.65 -17.47 -6.82
CA ARG A 75 -1.13 -18.03 -5.57
C ARG A 75 -1.99 -17.63 -4.39
N VAL A 76 -2.04 -18.51 -3.40
CA VAL A 76 -2.68 -18.22 -2.11
C VAL A 76 -1.77 -17.27 -1.33
N TYR A 77 -2.33 -16.18 -0.85
CA TYR A 77 -1.65 -15.22 0.02
C TYR A 77 -2.20 -15.31 1.45
N GLY A 78 -1.38 -14.90 2.42
CA GLY A 78 -1.73 -14.93 3.84
C GLY A 78 -1.29 -16.21 4.55
N SER A 79 -1.50 -16.21 5.87
CA SER A 79 -1.18 -17.34 6.73
C SER A 79 -2.16 -18.48 6.46
N LYS A 80 -1.64 -19.67 6.14
CA LYS A 80 -2.46 -20.89 6.01
C LYS A 80 -3.20 -21.23 7.32
N TYR A 81 -2.62 -20.85 8.45
CA TYR A 81 -3.14 -21.10 9.78
C TYR A 81 -3.17 -19.78 10.58
N GLY A 82 -4.22 -19.61 11.37
CA GLY A 82 -4.34 -18.55 12.38
C GLY A 82 -4.35 -19.17 13.77
N ILE A 83 -3.92 -18.41 14.77
CA ILE A 83 -3.98 -18.82 16.18
C ILE A 83 -5.24 -18.22 16.79
N ASP A 84 -6.09 -19.05 17.40
CA ASP A 84 -7.16 -18.57 18.26
C ASP A 84 -6.56 -18.20 19.63
N LYS A 85 -6.57 -16.91 19.94
CA LYS A 85 -5.98 -16.34 21.16
C LYS A 85 -6.59 -16.92 22.44
N LYS A 86 -7.81 -17.49 22.38
CA LYS A 86 -8.48 -18.08 23.55
C LYS A 86 -7.80 -19.36 24.05
N TYR A 87 -7.10 -20.08 23.18
CA TYR A 87 -6.46 -21.37 23.49
C TYR A 87 -4.93 -21.29 23.42
N ILE A 88 -4.37 -20.08 23.52
CA ILE A 88 -2.92 -19.89 23.37
C ILE A 88 -2.12 -20.63 24.45
N ASP A 89 -2.68 -20.71 25.67
CA ASP A 89 -2.05 -21.39 26.81
C ASP A 89 -2.15 -22.93 26.71
N GLU A 90 -3.05 -23.44 25.85
CA GLU A 90 -3.23 -24.88 25.59
C GLU A 90 -2.48 -25.35 24.33
N LEU A 91 -1.94 -24.41 23.54
CA LEU A 91 -1.19 -24.73 22.32
C LEU A 91 0.20 -25.25 22.67
N PRO A 92 0.64 -26.36 22.06
CA PRO A 92 2.01 -26.82 22.16
C PRO A 92 3.02 -25.74 21.72
N GLU A 93 4.05 -25.50 22.55
CA GLU A 93 5.06 -24.45 22.31
C GLU A 93 5.84 -24.63 21.01
N ASP A 94 5.88 -25.84 20.43
CA ASP A 94 6.54 -26.12 19.16
C ASP A 94 5.75 -25.65 17.92
N LEU A 95 4.46 -25.30 18.10
CA LEU A 95 3.56 -24.89 17.01
C LEU A 95 3.48 -23.37 16.80
N TYR A 96 4.07 -22.57 17.68
CA TYR A 96 4.09 -21.12 17.54
C TYR A 96 5.43 -20.51 17.96
N LYS A 97 5.68 -19.27 17.53
CA LYS A 97 6.87 -18.51 17.92
C LYS A 97 6.44 -17.14 18.42
N THR A 98 7.02 -16.74 19.55
CA THR A 98 6.83 -15.40 20.08
C THR A 98 7.97 -14.51 19.61
N SER A 99 7.64 -13.36 19.01
CA SER A 99 8.60 -12.33 18.64
C SER A 99 8.28 -11.03 19.36
N VAL A 100 9.26 -10.44 20.04
CA VAL A 100 9.15 -9.10 20.61
C VAL A 100 9.68 -8.09 19.58
N LYS A 101 8.85 -7.13 19.18
CA LYS A 101 9.23 -6.03 18.27
C LYS A 101 9.45 -4.77 19.09
N TYR A 102 10.64 -4.19 19.00
CA TYR A 102 10.93 -2.87 19.55
C TYR A 102 10.73 -1.81 18.47
N THR A 103 9.93 -0.79 18.78
CA THR A 103 9.70 0.37 17.92
C THR A 103 10.22 1.60 18.65
N VAL A 104 10.98 2.45 17.96
CA VAL A 104 11.50 3.69 18.53
C VAL A 104 10.38 4.72 18.64
N ASP A 105 10.13 5.21 19.85
CA ASP A 105 9.28 6.40 20.05
C ASP A 105 10.06 7.66 19.66
N SER A 106 9.75 8.17 18.47
CA SER A 106 10.45 9.34 17.91
C SER A 106 10.24 10.60 18.76
N LYS A 107 9.08 10.77 19.41
CA LYS A 107 8.80 11.97 20.21
C LYS A 107 9.63 11.98 21.49
N ALA A 108 9.72 10.83 22.15
CA ALA A 108 10.56 10.67 23.33
C ALA A 108 12.05 10.89 23.01
N VAL A 109 12.51 10.42 21.84
CA VAL A 109 13.89 10.66 21.38
C VAL A 109 14.14 12.14 21.10
N ASP A 110 13.18 12.85 20.49
CA ASP A 110 13.30 14.30 20.24
C ASP A 110 13.35 15.10 21.56
N GLU A 111 12.57 14.71 22.57
CA GLU A 111 12.61 15.32 23.92
C GLU A 111 13.94 15.04 24.65
N TRP A 112 14.45 13.81 24.52
CA TRP A 112 15.78 13.45 25.02
C TRP A 112 16.87 14.29 24.37
N LEU A 113 16.83 14.46 23.05
CA LEU A 113 17.82 15.23 22.31
C LEU A 113 17.83 16.70 22.73
N LYS A 114 16.66 17.29 23.03
CA LYS A 114 16.54 18.66 23.55
C LYS A 114 17.18 18.82 24.94
N SER A 115 16.98 17.84 25.82
CA SER A 115 17.45 17.89 27.22
C SER A 115 18.93 17.50 27.38
N HIS A 116 19.38 16.49 26.65
CA HIS A 116 20.71 15.89 26.81
C HIS A 116 21.70 16.25 25.69
N LYS A 117 21.25 16.98 24.66
CA LYS A 117 22.04 17.44 23.49
C LYS A 117 22.81 16.32 22.76
N SER A 118 22.40 15.07 22.95
CA SER A 118 23.02 13.88 22.38
C SER A 118 21.96 12.79 22.18
N LEU A 119 22.20 11.87 21.24
CA LEU A 119 21.31 10.73 21.01
C LEU A 119 21.51 9.66 22.10
N PRO A 120 20.43 8.97 22.52
CA PRO A 120 20.55 7.80 23.38
C PRO A 120 21.41 6.71 22.73
N LEU A 121 22.08 5.92 23.57
CA LEU A 121 22.87 4.77 23.11
C LEU A 121 21.99 3.80 22.29
N GLY A 122 22.48 3.37 21.13
CA GLY A 122 21.78 2.44 20.25
C GLY A 122 20.76 3.08 19.31
N ILE A 123 20.51 4.40 19.41
CA ILE A 123 19.64 5.13 18.48
C ILE A 123 20.50 5.91 17.49
N THR A 124 20.32 5.64 16.19
CA THR A 124 21.01 6.33 15.09
C THR A 124 20.02 7.15 14.28
N MET A 125 20.43 8.33 13.84
CA MET A 125 19.62 9.16 12.96
C MET A 125 19.86 8.79 11.49
N THR A 126 18.80 8.38 10.79
CA THR A 126 18.85 8.12 9.35
C THR A 126 18.47 9.40 8.60
N PRO A 127 19.24 9.83 7.57
CA PRO A 127 18.85 10.98 6.76
C PRO A 127 17.54 10.69 6.02
N ARG A 128 16.56 11.59 6.15
CA ARG A 128 15.26 11.50 5.47
C ARG A 128 15.05 12.72 4.59
N ALA A 129 14.61 12.50 3.35
CA ALA A 129 14.16 13.57 2.47
C ALA A 129 12.69 13.89 2.75
N LYS A 130 12.30 15.16 2.66
CA LYS A 130 10.88 15.55 2.71
C LYS A 130 10.17 14.97 1.49
N GLN A 131 9.04 14.30 1.73
CA GLN A 131 8.16 13.76 0.70
C GLN A 131 6.80 14.43 0.81
N ILE A 132 6.18 14.74 -0.33
CA ILE A 132 4.80 15.22 -0.39
C ILE A 132 3.88 14.01 -0.27
N SER A 133 2.95 14.04 0.68
CA SER A 133 1.84 13.10 0.77
C SER A 133 0.57 13.84 0.41
N ILE A 134 -0.19 13.31 -0.55
CA ILE A 134 -1.49 13.83 -0.97
C ILE A 134 -2.55 12.88 -0.40
N ARG A 135 -3.54 13.42 0.30
CA ARG A 135 -4.69 12.68 0.85
C ARG A 135 -5.95 13.51 0.64
N VAL A 136 -7.08 12.85 0.37
CA VAL A 136 -8.39 13.50 0.37
C VAL A 136 -8.81 13.78 1.81
N ILE A 137 -9.25 15.01 2.10
CA ILE A 137 -9.71 15.37 3.44
C ILE A 137 -11.06 14.69 3.71
N GLY A 138 -11.10 13.78 4.67
CA GLY A 138 -12.34 13.10 5.10
C GLY A 138 -12.41 11.60 4.78
N GLU A 139 -11.42 11.04 4.09
CA GLU A 139 -11.32 9.59 3.88
C GLU A 139 -10.75 8.91 5.14
N ALA A 140 -11.47 7.95 5.71
CA ALA A 140 -11.00 7.16 6.84
C ALA A 140 -9.91 6.19 6.36
N THR A 141 -8.71 6.30 6.90
CA THR A 141 -7.63 5.37 6.58
C THR A 141 -7.96 3.98 7.11
N SER A 142 -8.09 2.99 6.23
CA SER A 142 -7.73 1.62 6.57
C SER A 142 -6.20 1.56 6.56
N ASP A 143 -5.59 2.05 7.64
CA ASP A 143 -4.21 1.74 7.93
C ASP A 143 -4.16 0.22 8.19
N GLU A 144 -3.78 -0.56 7.17
CA GLU A 144 -3.40 -1.97 7.35
C GLU A 144 -2.09 -2.02 8.17
N ASP A 145 -2.17 -2.73 9.30
CA ASP A 145 -1.13 -2.98 10.31
C ASP A 145 0.18 -3.60 9.78
#